data_AF-A0A7C8APZ2-F1
#
_entry.id   AF-A0A7C8APZ2-F1
#
_cell.length_a   1.000
_cell.length_b   1.000
_cell.length_c   1.000
_cell.angle_alpha   90.00
_cell.angle_beta   90.00
_cell.angle_gamma   90.00
#
_symmetry.space_group_name_H-M   'P 1'
#
loop_
_entity.id
_entity.type
_entity.pdbx_description
1 polymer ?
#
loop_
_entity_poly.entity_id
_entity_poly.type
_entity_poly.pdbx_seq_one_letter_code
_entity_poly.pdbx_strand_id
1 'polypeptide(L)'
;MSAVEAVIFKERENQIHRKGQEPFDMDCNRESLAGAVSQRACVFCGSRVVLYPIADALHLVHGPIGCAAYTWDIRGALSSGP
;
A
#
# COMPACT_ATOMS: atom_id res chain seq x y z
N MET A 1 15.73 -30.49 7.87
CA MET A 1 15.26 -29.48 6.91
C MET A 1 15.79 -28.13 7.39
N SER A 2 16.91 -27.69 6.82
CA SER A 2 17.50 -26.39 7.19
C SER A 2 16.58 -25.29 6.67
N ALA A 3 16.00 -24.51 7.57
CA ALA A 3 15.26 -23.31 7.19
C ALA A 3 16.26 -22.37 6.51
N VAL A 4 16.03 -22.05 5.24
CA VAL A 4 16.79 -21.01 4.55
C VAL A 4 16.57 -19.74 5.37
N GLU A 5 17.64 -19.23 5.97
CA GLU A 5 17.60 -18.00 6.75
C GLU A 5 17.17 -16.89 5.79
N ALA A 6 15.93 -16.40 5.97
CA ALA A 6 15.41 -15.34 5.14
C ALA A 6 16.33 -14.12 5.29
N VAL A 7 16.84 -13.62 4.17
CA VAL A 7 17.69 -12.42 4.18
C VAL A 7 16.79 -11.23 4.52
N ILE A 8 16.71 -10.91 5.80
CA ILE A 8 15.97 -9.75 6.31
C ILE A 8 16.91 -8.55 6.25
N PHE A 9 16.44 -7.45 5.66
CA PHE A 9 17.15 -6.17 5.73
C PHE A 9 17.24 -5.73 7.18
N LYS A 10 18.43 -5.33 7.64
CA LYS A 10 18.69 -4.95 9.03
C LYS A 10 17.72 -3.87 9.54
N GLU A 11 17.39 -2.90 8.68
CA GLU A 11 16.45 -1.80 8.96
C GLU A 11 14.98 -2.25 9.09
N ARG A 12 14.68 -3.53 8.80
CA ARG A 12 13.33 -4.12 8.86
C ARG A 12 13.19 -5.19 9.96
N GLU A 13 14.22 -5.45 10.75
CA GLU A 13 14.18 -6.45 11.84
C GLU A 13 13.02 -6.21 12.81
N ASN A 14 12.84 -4.97 13.27
CA ASN A 14 11.75 -4.58 14.17
C ASN A 14 10.35 -4.55 13.50
N GLN A 15 10.26 -4.81 12.19
CA GLN A 15 9.01 -4.81 11.42
C GLN A 15 8.52 -6.24 11.13
N ILE A 16 9.14 -7.26 11.75
CA ILE A 16 8.81 -8.68 11.60
C ILE A 16 8.69 -9.31 12.99
N HIS A 17 7.51 -9.84 13.31
CA HIS A 17 7.25 -10.52 14.58
C HIS A 17 6.94 -11.99 14.35
N ARG A 18 7.63 -12.87 15.07
CA ARG A 18 7.37 -14.32 15.07
C ARG A 18 6.45 -14.68 16.23
N LYS A 19 5.23 -15.10 15.90
CA LYS A 19 4.21 -15.47 16.89
C LYS A 19 4.72 -16.55 17.86
N GLY A 20 4.53 -16.32 19.16
CA GLY A 20 4.80 -17.32 20.21
C GLY A 20 6.21 -17.32 20.79
N GLN A 21 7.09 -16.40 20.36
CA GLN A 21 8.41 -16.22 20.96
C GLN A 21 8.40 -15.13 22.05
N GLU A 22 7.93 -13.94 21.70
CA GLU A 22 7.98 -12.76 22.55
C GLU A 22 6.61 -12.06 22.57
N PRO A 23 6.36 -11.11 23.51
CA PRO A 23 5.24 -10.19 23.41
C PRO A 23 5.21 -9.46 22.07
N PHE A 24 4.01 -9.12 21.58
CA PHE A 24 3.88 -8.40 20.32
C PHE A 24 4.45 -6.99 20.45
N ASP A 25 5.58 -6.77 19.79
CA ASP A 25 6.22 -5.47 19.63
C ASP A 25 6.75 -5.37 18.20
N MET A 26 6.23 -4.40 17.43
CA MET A 26 6.53 -4.23 16.01
C MET A 26 6.42 -2.76 15.60
N ASP A 27 7.46 -2.26 14.96
CA ASP A 27 7.49 -0.91 14.41
C ASP A 27 6.58 -0.81 13.18
N CYS A 28 5.59 0.08 13.25
CA CYS A 28 4.68 0.39 12.14
C CYS A 28 4.88 1.83 11.66
N ASN A 29 4.27 2.17 10.51
CA ASN A 29 4.23 3.54 9.97
C ASN A 29 5.59 4.26 9.80
N ARG A 30 6.67 3.49 9.64
CA ARG A 30 8.01 4.01 9.26
C ARG A 30 8.07 4.27 7.76
N GLU A 31 9.01 5.08 7.28
CA GLU A 31 9.25 5.22 5.83
C GLU A 31 9.67 3.88 5.19
N SER A 32 9.34 3.69 3.90
CA SER A 32 9.75 2.46 3.21
C SER A 32 11.24 2.49 2.88
N LEU A 33 11.93 1.39 3.18
CA LEU A 33 13.32 1.19 2.78
C LEU A 33 13.44 1.19 1.25
N ALA A 34 14.30 2.06 0.71
CA ALA A 34 14.54 2.15 -0.72
C ALA A 34 15.10 0.83 -1.27
N GLY A 35 14.64 0.42 -2.45
CA GLY A 35 15.07 -0.84 -3.08
C GLY A 35 14.47 -2.11 -2.47
N ALA A 36 13.70 -2.03 -1.38
CA ALA A 36 13.11 -3.19 -0.71
C ALA A 36 11.82 -3.72 -1.37
N VAL A 37 11.45 -3.20 -2.55
CA VAL A 37 10.22 -3.55 -3.30
C VAL A 37 8.98 -3.59 -2.39
N SER A 38 8.75 -2.48 -1.68
CA SER A 38 7.65 -2.34 -0.74
C SER A 38 6.29 -2.50 -1.44
N GLN A 39 5.33 -3.14 -0.78
CA GLN A 39 3.94 -3.22 -1.25
C GLN A 39 3.14 -1.93 -0.99
N ARG A 40 3.78 -0.87 -0.48
CA ARG A 40 3.11 0.41 -0.26
C ARG A 40 2.86 1.15 -1.56
N ALA A 41 1.81 1.96 -1.55
CA ALA A 41 1.51 2.96 -2.56
C ALA A 41 1.67 4.37 -1.98
N CYS A 42 1.54 5.39 -2.84
CA CYS A 42 1.60 6.79 -2.41
C CYS A 42 0.25 7.28 -1.84
N VAL A 43 0.29 8.44 -1.17
CA VAL A 43 -0.89 9.08 -0.56
C VAL A 43 -1.99 9.41 -1.57
N PHE A 44 -1.64 9.71 -2.82
CA PHE A 44 -2.62 9.93 -3.90
C PHE A 44 -3.39 8.64 -4.22
N CYS A 45 -2.70 7.50 -4.38
CA CYS A 45 -3.36 6.20 -4.60
C CYS A 45 -4.30 5.87 -3.44
N GLY A 46 -3.89 6.15 -2.19
CA GLY A 46 -4.74 5.99 -1.02
C GLY A 46 -6.00 6.88 -1.05
N SER A 47 -5.85 8.14 -1.46
CA SER A 47 -6.97 9.08 -1.57
C SER A 47 -7.98 8.64 -2.64
N ARG A 48 -7.50 8.21 -3.81
CA ARG A 48 -8.35 7.72 -4.91
C ARG A 48 -9.19 6.52 -4.50
N VAL A 49 -8.59 5.59 -3.78
CA VAL A 49 -9.28 4.41 -3.23
C VAL A 49 -10.48 4.78 -2.35
N VAL A 50 -10.34 5.81 -1.52
CA VAL A 50 -11.42 6.29 -0.64
C VAL A 50 -12.49 7.04 -1.42
N LEU A 51 -12.12 7.71 -2.50
CA LEU A 51 -13.02 8.51 -3.32
C LEU A 51 -13.80 7.70 -4.38
N TYR A 52 -13.31 6.53 -4.82
CA TYR A 52 -13.97 5.72 -5.85
C TYR A 52 -15.46 5.41 -5.63
N PRO A 53 -15.93 5.18 -4.39
CA PRO A 53 -17.35 4.93 -4.15
C PRO A 53 -18.27 6.15 -4.40
N ILE A 54 -17.72 7.36 -4.53
CA ILE A 54 -18.50 8.58 -4.81
C ILE A 54 -18.74 8.67 -6.31
N ALA A 55 -19.87 8.12 -6.74
CA ALA A 55 -20.25 7.93 -8.14
C ALA A 55 -20.89 9.16 -8.81
N ASP A 56 -21.29 10.15 -8.01
CA ASP A 56 -22.01 11.36 -8.41
C ASP A 56 -21.11 12.61 -8.45
N ALA A 57 -19.79 12.43 -8.44
CA ALA A 57 -18.81 13.50 -8.51
C ALA A 57 -17.68 13.21 -9.52
N LEU A 58 -17.17 14.27 -10.15
CA LEU A 58 -15.99 14.18 -11.00
C LEU A 58 -14.71 14.31 -10.16
N HIS A 59 -13.94 13.23 -10.07
CA HIS A 59 -12.65 13.21 -9.40
C HIS A 59 -11.52 13.61 -10.36
N LEU A 60 -11.28 14.91 -10.51
CA LEU A 60 -10.23 15.47 -11.37
C LEU A 60 -8.83 15.19 -10.80
N VAL A 61 -7.95 14.59 -11.61
CA VAL A 61 -6.53 14.38 -11.26
C VAL A 61 -5.70 15.50 -11.86
N HIS A 62 -5.17 16.37 -11.01
CA HIS A 62 -4.20 17.36 -11.44
C HIS A 62 -2.78 16.78 -11.37
N GLY A 63 -2.24 16.38 -12.52
CA GLY A 63 -0.89 15.82 -12.62
C GLY A 63 -0.66 15.13 -13.97
N PRO A 64 0.49 14.46 -14.12
CA PRO A 64 0.79 13.70 -15.33
C PRO A 64 -0.20 12.56 -15.55
N ILE A 65 -0.38 12.17 -16.82
CA ILE A 65 -1.36 11.15 -17.24
C ILE A 65 -1.19 9.80 -16.52
N GLY A 66 0.03 9.43 -16.12
CA GLY A 66 0.31 8.17 -15.43
C GLY A 66 -0.44 8.03 -14.10
N CYS A 67 -0.62 9.11 -13.35
CA CYS A 67 -1.38 9.08 -12.10
C CYS A 67 -2.86 8.74 -12.34
N ALA A 68 -3.45 9.25 -13.42
CA ALA A 68 -4.83 8.94 -13.79
C ALA A 68 -4.95 7.54 -14.38
N ALA A 69 -4.08 7.18 -15.33
CA ALA A 69 -4.16 5.93 -16.08
C ALA A 69 -3.94 4.69 -15.19
N TYR A 70 -2.90 4.69 -14.34
CA TYR A 70 -2.58 3.53 -13.48
C TYR A 70 -3.47 3.41 -12.26
N THR A 71 -4.27 4.44 -11.95
CA THR A 71 -5.28 4.33 -10.89
C THR A 71 -6.66 4.07 -11.43
N TRP A 72 -6.93 4.25 -12.73
CA TRP A 72 -8.24 4.03 -13.32
C TRP A 72 -8.73 2.60 -13.07
N ASP A 73 -9.93 2.49 -12.47
CA ASP A 73 -10.64 1.23 -12.28
C ASP A 73 -9.85 0.11 -11.54
N ILE A 74 -8.85 0.47 -10.72
CA ILE A 74 -8.07 -0.53 -9.94
C ILE A 74 -8.80 -1.04 -8.71
N ARG A 75 -9.86 -0.34 -8.29
CA ARG A 75 -10.84 -0.77 -7.31
C ARG A 75 -12.19 -0.45 -7.89
N GLY A 76 -13.11 -1.42 -7.87
CA GLY A 76 -14.44 -1.25 -8.41
C GLY A 76 -15.08 0.03 -7.89
N ALA A 77 -15.51 0.88 -8.80
CA ALA A 77 -16.32 2.05 -8.50
C ALA A 77 -17.79 1.71 -8.78
N LEU A 78 -18.68 2.20 -7.94
CA LEU A 78 -20.10 2.17 -8.26
C LEU A 78 -20.32 3.16 -9.41
N SER A 79 -20.99 2.74 -10.47
CA SER A 79 -21.50 3.66 -11.48
C SER A 79 -22.79 4.29 -10.94
N SER A 80 -23.04 5.56 -11.24
CA SER A 80 -24.28 6.26 -10.89
C SER A 80 -25.47 5.89 -11.81
N GLY A 81 -25.30 4.92 -12.72
CA GLY A 81 -26.37 4.36 -13.55
C GLY A 81 -27.02 3.10 -12.96
N PRO A 82 -28.23 2.69 -13.44
CA PRO A 82 -28.89 1.44 -13.06
C PRO A 82 -28.12 0.18 -13.50
#